data_AF-A0A7L0YYF3-F1
#
_entry.id   AF-A0A7L0YYF3-F1
#
_cell.length_a   1.000
_cell.length_b   1.000
_cell.length_c   1.000
_cell.angle_alpha   90.00
_cell.angle_beta   90.00
_cell.angle_gamma   90.00
#
_symmetry.space_group_name_H-M   'P 1'
#
loop_
_entity.id
_entity.type
_entity.pdbx_description
1 polymer ?
#
loop_
_entity_poly.entity_id
_entity_poly.type
_entity_poly.pdbx_seq_one_letter_code
_entity_poly.pdbx_strand_id
1 'polypeptide(L)'
;LEQHQWLMRPLCSEKPVKGQTVFTDAGRKSKRAACVWQSQGKWLQHIIPGELGDSLQTLELKAVCWALETWDKEPVNIVSDSLYVVGVVQRIEEALIRDTKNQQLGELFL
;
A
#
# COMPACT_ATOMS: atom_id res chain seq x y z
N LEU A 1 33.26 12.54 -20.84
CA LEU A 1 32.46 11.32 -20.57
C LEU A 1 31.84 11.50 -19.20
N GLU A 2 30.65 12.09 -19.15
CA GLU A 2 29.93 12.32 -17.89
C GLU A 2 29.44 10.98 -17.34
N GLN A 3 29.93 10.59 -16.17
CA GLN A 3 29.44 9.42 -15.45
C GLN A 3 28.00 9.68 -15.02
N HIS A 4 27.05 9.13 -15.76
CA HIS A 4 25.66 9.02 -15.32
C HIS A 4 25.63 7.94 -14.23
N GLN A 5 25.80 8.36 -12.98
CA GLN A 5 25.64 7.49 -11.84
C GLN A 5 24.13 7.24 -11.67
N TRP A 6 23.62 6.17 -12.27
CA TRP A 6 22.28 5.65 -12.03
C TRP A 6 22.21 5.12 -10.59
N LEU A 7 22.12 6.02 -9.62
CA LEU A 7 21.70 5.66 -8.27
C LEU A 7 20.21 5.35 -8.37
N MET A 8 19.86 4.07 -8.49
CA MET A 8 18.49 3.64 -8.23
C MET A 8 18.18 4.06 -6.79
N ARG A 9 17.33 5.07 -6.65
CA ARG A 9 16.81 5.44 -5.33
C ARG A 9 15.79 4.36 -4.98
N PRO A 10 15.93 3.66 -3.84
CA PRO A 10 14.93 2.69 -3.42
C PRO A 10 13.57 3.40 -3.29
N LEU A 11 12.50 2.75 -3.74
CA LEU A 11 11.15 3.31 -3.67
C LEU A 11 10.67 3.47 -2.23
N CYS A 12 11.19 2.63 -1.32
CA CYS A 12 10.89 2.70 0.11
C CYS A 12 12.00 3.43 0.90
N SER A 13 11.58 4.24 1.86
CA SER A 13 12.46 4.92 2.83
C SER A 13 12.27 4.34 4.23
N GLU A 14 13.37 4.14 4.97
CA GLU A 14 13.32 3.72 6.38
C GLU A 14 12.78 4.81 7.32
N LYS A 15 12.78 6.07 6.87
CA LYS A 15 12.32 7.23 7.64
C LYS A 15 11.12 7.88 6.94
N PRO A 16 10.20 8.50 7.71
CA PRO A 16 9.12 9.27 7.13
C PRO A 16 9.64 10.33 6.15
N VAL A 17 8.95 10.47 5.03
CA VAL A 17 9.27 11.41 3.95
C VAL A 17 8.36 12.62 4.00
N LYS A 18 8.75 13.71 3.32
CA LYS A 18 7.86 14.85 3.12
C LYS A 18 6.78 14.46 2.10
N GLY A 19 5.59 14.13 2.60
CA GLY A 19 4.50 13.57 1.80
C GLY A 19 3.22 13.39 2.62
N GLN A 20 2.13 12.96 1.97
CA GLN A 20 0.89 12.66 2.67
C GLN A 20 1.12 11.51 3.65
N THR A 21 0.54 11.58 4.85
CA THR A 21 0.46 10.43 5.76
C THR A 21 -0.93 9.82 5.70
N VAL A 22 -0.98 8.50 5.49
CA VAL A 22 -2.20 7.71 5.34
C VAL A 22 -2.14 6.57 6.35
N PHE A 23 -3.20 6.42 7.14
CA PHE A 23 -3.39 5.31 8.07
C PHE A 23 -4.31 4.28 7.42
N THR A 24 -3.91 3.02 7.43
CA THR A 24 -4.66 1.92 6.81
C THR A 24 -5.03 0.87 7.86
N ASP A 25 -6.23 0.33 7.77
CA ASP A 25 -6.73 -0.76 8.62
C ASP A 25 -7.79 -1.57 7.85
N ALA A 26 -7.98 -2.84 8.20
CA ALA A 26 -9.07 -3.66 7.71
C ALA A 26 -9.78 -4.46 8.80
N GLY A 27 -11.11 -4.54 8.68
CA GLY A 27 -11.94 -5.31 9.60
C GLY A 27 -12.44 -6.61 8.96
N ARG A 28 -12.06 -7.75 9.54
CA ARG A 28 -12.58 -9.08 9.08
C ARG A 28 -14.10 -9.19 9.24
N LYS A 29 -14.64 -8.72 10.36
CA LYS A 29 -16.09 -8.78 10.64
C LYS A 29 -16.88 -7.80 9.78
N SER A 30 -16.35 -6.58 9.59
CA SER A 30 -16.97 -5.56 8.74
C SER A 30 -16.80 -5.85 7.24
N LYS A 31 -15.85 -6.73 6.87
CA LYS A 31 -15.42 -7.00 5.49
C LYS A 31 -15.12 -5.71 4.74
N ARG A 32 -14.34 -4.84 5.37
CA ARG A 32 -14.00 -3.52 4.84
C ARG A 32 -12.56 -3.18 5.15
N ALA A 33 -11.91 -2.51 4.22
CA ALA A 33 -10.66 -1.80 4.46
C ALA A 33 -10.95 -0.31 4.54
N ALA A 34 -10.10 0.43 5.25
CA ALA A 34 -10.22 1.86 5.42
C ALA A 34 -8.85 2.52 5.26
N CYS A 35 -8.86 3.67 4.59
CA CYS A 35 -7.72 4.58 4.54
C CYS A 35 -8.16 5.91 5.12
N VAL A 36 -7.38 6.47 6.04
CA VAL A 36 -7.67 7.75 6.69
C VAL A 36 -6.46 8.66 6.58
N TRP A 37 -6.67 9.91 6.19
CA TRP A 37 -5.59 10.88 6.04
C TRP A 37 -6.08 12.29 6.38
N GLN A 38 -5.15 13.19 6.66
CA GLN A 38 -5.47 14.59 6.91
C GLN A 38 -5.15 15.44 5.68
N SER A 39 -6.07 16.30 5.26
CA SER A 39 -5.86 17.30 4.20
C SER A 39 -6.45 18.64 4.63
N GLN A 40 -5.65 19.71 4.54
CA GLN A 40 -6.04 21.08 4.91
C GLN A 40 -6.69 21.19 6.31
N GLY A 41 -6.15 20.46 7.28
CA GLY A 41 -6.64 20.43 8.66
C GLY A 41 -7.90 19.59 8.90
N LYS A 42 -8.44 18.92 7.88
CA LYS A 42 -9.61 18.03 7.99
C LYS A 42 -9.21 16.58 7.81
N TRP A 43 -9.85 15.69 8.56
CA TRP A 43 -9.74 14.25 8.38
C TRP A 43 -10.64 13.80 7.23
N LEU A 44 -10.06 13.04 6.31
CA LEU A 44 -10.72 12.40 5.19
C LEU A 44 -10.58 10.89 5.32
N GLN A 45 -11.54 10.15 4.76
CA GLN A 45 -11.53 8.69 4.78
C GLN A 45 -11.96 8.14 3.43
N HIS A 46 -11.44 6.97 3.10
CA HIS A 46 -11.88 6.14 2.00
C HIS A 46 -12.15 4.73 2.51
N ILE A 47 -13.33 4.18 2.19
CA ILE A 47 -13.75 2.86 2.63
C ILE A 47 -13.82 1.95 1.41
N ILE A 48 -13.07 0.85 1.46
CA ILE A 48 -13.00 -0.15 0.42
C ILE A 48 -13.87 -1.33 0.86
N PRO A 49 -14.99 -1.62 0.16
CA PRO A 49 -15.80 -2.79 0.45
C PRO A 49 -15.03 -4.06 0.05
N GLY A 50 -15.07 -5.08 0.91
CA GLY A 50 -14.54 -6.39 0.59
C GLY A 50 -15.46 -7.20 -0.32
N GLU A 51 -14.85 -8.11 -1.06
CA GLU A 51 -15.51 -9.03 -1.99
C GLU A 51 -15.62 -10.44 -1.40
N LEU A 52 -16.36 -11.31 -2.08
CA LEU A 52 -16.37 -12.72 -1.73
C LEU A 52 -14.99 -13.32 -2.00
N GLY A 53 -14.41 -13.97 -0.99
CA GLY A 53 -13.07 -14.55 -1.08
C GLY A 53 -11.97 -13.68 -0.45
N ASP A 54 -12.25 -12.42 -0.16
CA ASP A 54 -11.27 -11.55 0.50
C ASP A 54 -10.94 -12.04 1.91
N SER A 55 -9.66 -12.31 2.12
CA SER A 55 -9.11 -12.52 3.46
C SER A 55 -8.85 -11.17 4.15
N LEU A 56 -8.61 -11.20 5.46
CA LEU A 56 -8.17 -9.99 6.17
C LEU A 56 -6.90 -9.41 5.54
N GLN A 57 -5.92 -10.26 5.24
CA GLN A 57 -4.67 -9.85 4.60
C GLN A 57 -4.86 -9.24 3.22
N THR A 58 -5.85 -9.72 2.46
CA THR A 58 -6.22 -9.16 1.16
C THR A 58 -6.81 -7.76 1.32
N LEU A 59 -7.68 -7.55 2.32
CA LEU A 59 -8.26 -6.24 2.60
C LEU A 59 -7.22 -5.22 3.07
N GLU A 60 -6.31 -5.63 3.95
CA GLU A 60 -5.17 -4.80 4.36
C GLU A 60 -4.33 -4.37 3.15
N LEU A 61 -4.06 -5.33 2.25
CA LEU A 61 -3.29 -5.04 1.03
C LEU A 61 -4.04 -4.08 0.11
N LYS A 62 -5.36 -4.27 -0.07
CA LYS A 62 -6.21 -3.35 -0.86
C LYS A 62 -6.15 -1.92 -0.35
N ALA A 63 -6.14 -1.71 0.98
CA ALA A 63 -5.99 -0.37 1.56
C ALA A 63 -4.65 0.27 1.18
N VAL A 64 -3.56 -0.50 1.24
CA VAL A 64 -2.24 -0.01 0.88
C VAL A 64 -2.10 0.23 -0.63
N CYS A 65 -2.61 -0.65 -1.49
CA CYS A 65 -2.64 -0.42 -2.94
C CYS A 65 -3.38 0.87 -3.27
N TRP A 66 -4.58 1.07 -2.69
CA TRP A 66 -5.34 2.30 -2.88
C TRP A 66 -4.55 3.54 -2.45
N ALA A 67 -3.84 3.49 -1.32
CA ALA A 67 -3.01 4.61 -0.88
C ALA A 67 -1.85 4.88 -1.85
N LEU A 68 -1.15 3.84 -2.32
CA LEU A 68 -0.07 4.00 -3.30
C LEU A 68 -0.58 4.56 -4.63
N GLU A 69 -1.72 4.09 -5.12
CA GLU A 69 -2.36 4.58 -6.36
C GLU A 69 -2.84 6.03 -6.22
N THR A 70 -3.37 6.41 -5.05
CA THR A 70 -3.89 7.76 -4.82
C THR A 70 -2.78 8.82 -4.84
N TRP A 71 -1.57 8.47 -4.41
CA TRP A 71 -0.39 9.33 -4.40
C TRP A 71 0.71 8.80 -5.32
N ASP A 72 0.36 8.26 -6.49
CA ASP A 72 1.28 7.65 -7.45
C ASP A 72 2.44 8.56 -7.93
N LYS A 73 2.23 9.88 -7.89
CA LYS A 73 3.20 10.89 -8.35
C LYS A 73 3.92 11.62 -7.22
N GLU A 74 3.58 11.35 -5.97
CA GLU A 74 4.09 12.09 -4.81
C GLU A 74 4.55 11.12 -3.71
N PRO A 75 5.55 11.47 -2.89
CA PRO A 75 5.91 10.62 -1.76
C PRO A 75 4.74 10.46 -0.78
N VAL A 76 4.52 9.24 -0.28
CA VAL A 76 3.48 8.91 0.70
C VAL A 76 4.07 8.14 1.88
N ASN A 77 3.59 8.45 3.09
CA ASN A 77 3.86 7.69 4.30
C ASN A 77 2.65 6.83 4.61
N ILE A 78 2.78 5.51 4.55
CA ILE A 78 1.71 4.57 4.86
C ILE A 78 1.96 4.00 6.25
N VAL A 79 0.99 4.17 7.14
CA VAL A 79 1.00 3.64 8.51
C VAL A 79 0.01 2.50 8.59
N SER A 80 0.52 1.29 8.76
CA SER A 80 -0.27 0.05 8.88
C SER A 80 0.21 -0.74 10.09
N ASP A 81 -0.72 -1.39 10.80
CA ASP A 81 -0.42 -2.35 11.85
C ASP A 81 -0.27 -3.80 11.31
N SER A 82 -0.57 -4.00 10.02
CA SER A 82 -0.43 -5.28 9.34
C SER A 82 1.02 -5.55 8.95
N LEU A 83 1.72 -6.33 9.78
CA LEU A 83 3.08 -6.81 9.48
C LEU A 83 3.16 -7.55 8.14
N TYR A 84 2.07 -8.19 7.72
CA TYR A 84 1.97 -8.85 6.41
C TYR A 84 2.19 -7.84 5.29
N VAL A 85 1.39 -6.76 5.26
CA VAL A 85 1.45 -5.78 4.17
C VAL A 85 2.71 -4.93 4.24
N VAL A 86 3.14 -4.52 5.43
CA VAL A 86 4.41 -3.81 5.62
C VAL A 86 5.57 -4.64 5.05
N GLY A 87 5.60 -5.94 5.35
CA GLY A 87 6.62 -6.83 4.80
C GLY A 87 6.53 -6.98 3.28
N VAL A 88 5.32 -7.07 2.73
CA VAL A 88 5.10 -7.10 1.28
C VAL A 88 5.69 -5.86 0.62
N VAL A 89 5.27 -4.66 1.03
CA VAL A 89 5.72 -3.38 0.44
C VAL A 89 7.23 -3.22 0.49
N GLN A 90 7.87 -3.59 1.59
CA GLN A 90 9.33 -3.50 1.75
C GLN A 90 10.14 -4.40 0.80
N ARG A 91 9.52 -5.42 0.20
CA ARG A 91 10.21 -6.42 -0.63
C ARG A 91 9.70 -6.48 -2.06
N ILE A 92 8.55 -5.87 -2.35
CA ILE A 92 7.84 -6.08 -3.61
C ILE A 92 8.57 -5.49 -4.81
N GLU A 93 9.34 -4.40 -4.62
CA GLU A 93 10.07 -3.70 -5.67
C GLU A 93 10.99 -4.62 -6.49
N GLU A 94 11.66 -5.56 -5.81
CA GLU A 94 12.62 -6.49 -6.44
C GLU A 94 12.08 -7.93 -6.51
N ALA A 95 10.81 -8.14 -6.17
CA ALA A 95 10.24 -9.48 -6.08
C ALA A 95 9.77 -9.99 -7.45
N LEU A 96 10.08 -11.26 -7.73
CA LEU A 96 9.43 -12.01 -8.79
C LEU A 96 8.21 -12.74 -8.22
N ILE A 97 7.03 -12.36 -8.68
CA ILE A 97 5.77 -12.95 -8.22
C ILE A 97 5.43 -14.12 -9.13
N ARG A 98 5.21 -15.29 -8.52
CA ARG A 98 4.71 -16.47 -9.25
C ARG A 98 3.21 -16.38 -9.40
N ASP A 99 2.69 -16.99 -10.47
CA ASP A 99 1.25 -17.15 -10.65
C ASP A 99 0.61 -17.75 -9.40
N THR A 100 -0.40 -17.07 -8.88
CA THR A 100 -1.11 -17.49 -7.68
C THR A 100 -2.40 -18.21 -8.06
N LYS A 101 -2.80 -19.19 -7.26
CA LYS A 101 -4.12 -19.83 -7.40
C LYS A 101 -5.26 -18.89 -7.01
N ASN A 102 -4.96 -17.80 -6.30
CA ASN A 102 -5.92 -16.79 -5.89
C ASN A 102 -5.79 -15.58 -6.82
N GLN A 103 -6.51 -15.62 -7.95
CA GLN A 103 -6.42 -14.59 -8.99
C GLN A 103 -6.65 -13.17 -8.43
N GLN A 104 -7.65 -12.99 -7.56
CA GLN A 104 -7.95 -11.71 -6.91
C GLN A 104 -6.77 -11.16 -6.10
N LEU A 105 -6.00 -12.02 -5.42
CA LEU A 105 -4.79 -11.59 -4.70
C LEU A 105 -3.66 -11.26 -5.68
N GLY A 106 -3.51 -12.04 -6.75
CA GLY A 106 -2.50 -11.80 -7.78
C GLY A 106 -2.69 -10.46 -8.49
N GLU A 107 -3.94 -10.08 -8.78
CA GLU A 107 -4.32 -8.82 -9.41
C GLU A 107 -3.88 -7.58 -8.61
N LEU A 108 -3.73 -7.68 -7.29
CA LEU A 108 -3.25 -6.57 -6.45
C LEU A 108 -1.76 -6.24 -6.65
N PHE A 109 -1.04 -7.07 -7.41
CA PHE A 109 0.38 -6.93 -7.67
C PHE A 109 0.74 -6.68 -9.14
N LEU A 110 -0.26 -6.51 -10.01
CA LEU A 110 -0.11 -6.27 -11.45
C LEU A 110 -0.41 -4.80 -11.78
#